data_AF-A0A7X1NZT6-F1
#
_entry.id   AF-A0A7X1NZT6-F1
#
_cell.length_a   1.000
_cell.length_b   1.000
_cell.length_c   1.000
_cell.angle_alpha   90.00
_cell.angle_beta   90.00
_cell.angle_gamma   90.00
#
_symmetry.space_group_name_H-M   'P 1'
#
loop_
_entity.id
_entity.type
_entity.pdbx_description
1 polymer ?
#
loop_
_entity_poly.entity_id
_entity_poly.type
_entity_poly.pdbx_seq_one_letter_code
_entity_poly.pdbx_strand_id
1 'polypeptide(L)'
;MPLRLLVIEDRLSDFELIEQQLERQGVAATCRRVDSADDLEGALDDGAWDAVLTDYNLPGMKFQETVSRLRTRRPELPIVLVSGYMGEDQAAMLLEAGIADFVLKYRPARLGAAIRRAIANAQAQHARCQAEIALHDSAQRLQEALGEVQATNERLEQEVAARTAQLRRQTNYLLALIDNVPFRVWLKDTEGRFLAVNRAQAAAHGRTPQDIVGRTDFDLVDAETAREWLAADREVMRNRRPAKHDIALNGADRMGWVESYKAPVFDAAGNVLGTIGYARDMTDLEATDPVGERARDPRRPQR
;
A
#
# COMPACT_ATOMS: atom_id res chain seq x y z
N MET A 1 28.44 33.08 10.73
CA MET A 1 29.87 32.93 10.37
C MET A 1 30.27 34.12 9.51
N PRO A 2 31.52 34.60 9.59
CA PRO A 2 32.01 35.65 8.69
C PRO A 2 32.09 35.12 7.25
N LEU A 3 31.81 35.99 6.27
CA LEU A 3 31.93 35.69 4.85
C LEU A 3 33.39 35.50 4.45
N ARG A 4 33.71 34.48 3.66
CA ARG A 4 35.06 34.29 3.10
C ARG A 4 35.12 34.90 1.71
N LEU A 5 35.85 36.01 1.58
CA LEU A 5 35.95 36.77 0.34
C LEU A 5 37.35 36.61 -0.25
N LEU A 6 37.41 36.27 -1.53
CA LEU A 6 38.65 36.30 -2.29
C LEU A 6 38.74 37.65 -3.00
N VAL A 7 39.80 38.42 -2.75
CA VAL A 7 39.95 39.77 -3.30
C VAL A 7 41.16 39.81 -4.24
N ILE A 8 40.90 39.93 -5.53
CA ILE A 8 41.91 40.02 -6.58
C ILE A 8 42.24 41.50 -6.80
N GLU A 9 43.37 41.92 -6.24
CA GLU A 9 43.78 43.33 -6.16
C GLU A 9 45.32 43.41 -5.98
N ASP A 10 46.00 44.07 -6.92
CA ASP A 10 47.46 44.20 -6.93
C ASP A 10 47.95 45.21 -5.89
N ARG A 11 47.12 46.20 -5.53
CA ARG A 11 47.50 47.27 -4.61
C ARG A 11 47.02 46.99 -3.19
N LEU A 12 47.96 46.87 -2.25
CA LEU A 12 47.65 46.68 -0.83
C LEU A 12 46.74 47.79 -0.27
N SER A 13 46.94 49.04 -0.69
CA SER A 13 46.10 50.18 -0.27
C SER A 13 44.63 50.04 -0.67
N ASP A 14 44.37 49.50 -1.86
CA ASP A 14 43.01 49.35 -2.39
C ASP A 14 42.33 48.16 -1.69
N PHE A 15 43.09 47.12 -1.36
CA PHE A 15 42.64 46.00 -0.53
C PHE A 15 42.28 46.44 0.90
N GLU A 16 43.15 47.20 1.57
CA GLU A 16 42.89 47.73 2.93
C GLU A 16 41.63 48.63 2.95
N LEU A 17 41.41 49.40 1.88
CA LEU A 17 40.21 50.22 1.73
C LEU A 17 38.93 49.36 1.63
N ILE A 18 38.99 48.24 0.91
CA ILE A 18 37.89 47.27 0.82
C ILE A 18 37.58 46.71 2.21
N GLU A 19 38.58 46.27 2.96
CA GLU A 19 38.39 45.74 4.32
C GLU A 19 37.77 46.79 5.24
N GLN A 20 38.32 48.00 5.28
CA GLN A 20 37.81 49.10 6.08
C GLN A 20 36.35 49.42 5.72
N GLN A 21 36.00 49.37 4.43
CA GLN A 21 34.64 49.64 4.00
C GLN A 21 33.65 48.56 4.41
N LEU A 22 34.05 47.29 4.37
CA LEU A 22 33.24 46.17 4.82
C LEU A 22 32.96 46.29 6.33
N GLU A 23 33.97 46.62 7.13
CA GLU A 23 33.82 46.88 8.57
C GLU A 23 32.85 48.02 8.85
N ARG A 24 33.00 49.17 8.17
CA ARG A 24 32.11 50.33 8.33
C ARG A 24 30.66 50.03 7.98
N GLN A 25 30.42 49.03 7.13
CA GLN A 25 29.09 48.58 6.74
C GLN A 25 28.57 47.38 7.56
N GLY A 26 29.30 47.00 8.62
CA GLY A 26 28.95 45.87 9.48
C GLY A 26 28.96 44.52 8.76
N VAL A 27 29.75 44.37 7.70
CA VAL A 27 29.89 43.11 6.97
C VAL A 27 31.00 42.32 7.65
N ALA A 28 30.63 41.30 8.43
CA ALA A 28 31.61 40.37 8.99
C ALA A 28 32.20 39.50 7.86
N ALA A 29 33.43 39.78 7.46
CA ALA A 29 34.13 39.08 6.37
C ALA A 29 35.58 38.77 6.75
N THR A 30 36.12 37.69 6.19
CA THR A 30 37.51 37.30 6.19
C THR A 30 37.98 37.34 4.76
N CYS A 31 38.88 38.27 4.46
CA CYS A 31 39.37 38.52 3.10
C CYS A 31 40.73 37.86 2.89
N ARG A 32 40.95 37.23 1.73
CA ARG A 32 42.28 36.84 1.24
C ARG A 32 42.59 37.67 0.01
N ARG A 33 43.67 38.45 0.06
CA ARG A 33 44.20 39.16 -1.11
C ARG A 33 44.91 38.18 -2.04
N VAL A 34 44.71 38.36 -3.33
CA VAL A 34 45.44 37.69 -4.41
C VAL A 34 45.93 38.76 -5.37
N ASP A 35 47.22 38.73 -5.68
CA ASP A 35 47.87 39.72 -6.56
C ASP A 35 48.55 39.11 -7.79
N SER A 36 48.50 37.79 -7.95
CA SER A 36 49.08 37.07 -9.10
C SER A 36 48.24 35.87 -9.51
N ALA A 37 48.44 35.40 -10.76
CA ALA A 37 47.72 34.24 -11.28
C ALA A 37 48.04 32.95 -10.51
N ASP A 38 49.28 32.77 -10.08
CA ASP A 38 49.69 31.58 -9.33
C ASP A 38 49.06 31.55 -7.92
N ASP A 39 48.98 32.71 -7.25
CA ASP A 39 48.28 32.81 -5.96
C ASP A 39 46.76 32.66 -6.12
N LEU A 40 46.19 33.07 -7.26
CA LEU A 40 44.78 32.82 -7.56
C LEU A 40 44.47 31.32 -7.61
N GLU A 41 45.30 30.54 -8.31
CA GLU A 41 45.10 29.09 -8.40
C GLU A 41 45.19 28.42 -7.02
N GLY A 42 46.23 28.76 -6.24
CA GLY A 42 46.38 28.24 -4.87
C GLY A 42 45.21 28.62 -3.96
N ALA A 43 44.74 29.87 -4.05
CA ALA A 43 43.60 30.31 -3.27
C ALA A 43 42.30 29.57 -3.63
N LEU A 44 42.08 29.22 -4.91
CA LEU A 44 40.90 28.48 -5.34
C LEU A 44 40.87 27.03 -4.86
N ASP A 45 42.03 26.42 -4.62
CA ASP A 45 42.17 25.08 -4.03
C ASP A 45 42.00 25.08 -2.50
N ASP A 46 42.52 26.11 -1.81
CA ASP A 46 42.59 26.16 -0.35
C ASP A 46 41.25 26.38 0.38
N GLY A 47 40.18 26.78 -0.30
CA GLY A 47 39.01 27.32 0.39
C GLY A 47 37.65 27.16 -0.28
N ALA A 48 36.62 27.13 0.56
CA ALA A 48 35.27 27.54 0.19
C ALA A 48 35.19 29.07 0.32
N TRP A 49 35.05 29.75 -0.81
CA TRP A 49 34.83 31.19 -0.90
C TRP A 49 33.34 31.46 -1.08
N ASP A 50 32.83 32.52 -0.45
CA ASP A 50 31.44 32.95 -0.61
C ASP A 50 31.28 33.86 -1.83
N ALA A 51 32.29 34.70 -2.13
CA ALA A 51 32.33 35.53 -3.32
C ALA A 51 33.77 35.93 -3.69
N VAL A 52 33.96 36.33 -4.94
CA VAL A 52 35.18 36.95 -5.45
C VAL A 52 34.94 38.42 -5.70
N LEU A 53 35.85 39.26 -5.22
CA LEU A 53 35.95 40.66 -5.56
C LEU A 53 37.15 40.83 -6.49
N THR A 54 36.98 41.48 -7.63
CA THR A 54 38.08 41.69 -8.58
C THR A 54 38.08 43.13 -9.07
N ASP A 55 39.27 43.73 -9.20
CA ASP A 55 39.43 44.92 -10.02
C ASP A 55 39.34 44.55 -11.50
N TYR A 56 38.94 45.52 -12.31
CA TYR A 56 38.94 45.45 -13.77
C TYR A 56 40.35 45.55 -14.34
N ASN A 57 41.21 46.38 -13.74
CA ASN A 57 42.51 46.73 -14.32
C ASN A 57 43.69 46.28 -13.46
N LEU A 58 44.01 44.98 -13.54
CA LEU A 58 45.09 44.36 -12.78
C LEU A 58 46.36 44.25 -13.66
N PRO A 59 47.49 44.90 -13.30
CA PRO A 59 48.76 44.72 -13.99
C PRO A 59 49.20 43.25 -13.91
N GLY A 60 49.40 42.60 -15.06
CA GLY A 60 49.83 41.20 -15.12
C GLY A 60 48.72 40.16 -15.08
N MET A 61 47.45 40.54 -14.85
CA MET A 61 46.29 39.64 -14.95
C MET A 61 45.15 40.28 -15.74
N LYS A 62 44.85 39.72 -16.92
CA LYS A 62 43.72 40.23 -17.73
C LYS A 62 42.40 39.79 -17.13
N PHE A 63 41.47 40.73 -16.91
CA PHE A 63 40.13 40.47 -16.34
C PHE A 63 39.40 39.29 -16.99
N GLN A 64 39.36 39.24 -18.33
CA GLN A 64 38.69 38.15 -19.06
C GLN A 64 39.30 36.77 -18.77
N GLU A 65 40.62 36.71 -18.62
CA GLU A 65 41.33 35.48 -18.29
C GLU A 65 41.04 35.06 -16.85
N THR A 66 41.04 36.02 -15.91
CA THR A 66 40.67 35.81 -14.51
C THR A 66 39.25 35.24 -14.38
N VAL A 67 38.26 35.85 -15.04
CA VAL A 67 36.86 35.38 -14.99
C VAL A 67 36.73 34.00 -15.63
N SER A 68 37.41 33.74 -16.75
CA SER A 68 37.40 32.44 -17.41
C SER A 68 37.96 31.33 -16.50
N ARG A 69 39.07 31.60 -15.80
CA ARG A 69 39.66 30.68 -14.81
C ARG A 69 38.68 30.40 -13.65
N LEU A 70 38.08 31.45 -13.10
CA LEU A 70 37.08 31.33 -12.03
C LEU A 70 35.87 30.50 -12.46
N ARG A 71 35.32 30.75 -13.66
CA ARG A 71 34.17 30.02 -14.18
C ARG A 71 34.48 28.55 -14.50
N THR A 72 35.70 28.26 -14.93
CA THR A 72 36.14 26.88 -15.21
C THR A 72 36.23 26.05 -13.93
N ARG A 73 36.73 26.63 -12.83
CA ARG A 73 37.00 25.90 -11.58
C ARG A 73 35.83 25.97 -10.59
N ARG A 74 35.13 27.10 -10.55
CA ARG A 74 34.04 27.41 -9.61
C ARG A 74 32.90 28.15 -10.34
N PRO A 75 32.15 27.46 -11.23
CA PRO A 75 31.13 28.08 -12.07
C PRO A 75 30.03 28.81 -11.29
N GLU A 76 29.74 28.39 -10.06
CA GLU A 76 28.68 28.96 -9.22
C GLU A 76 29.14 30.09 -8.28
N LEU A 77 30.45 30.35 -8.19
CA LEU A 77 30.98 31.37 -7.28
C LEU A 77 30.60 32.77 -7.80
N PRO A 78 29.89 33.60 -7.01
CA PRO A 78 29.55 34.95 -7.43
C PRO A 78 30.80 35.82 -7.51
N ILE A 79 30.93 36.54 -8.63
CA ILE A 79 32.03 37.48 -8.87
C ILE A 79 31.44 38.89 -8.85
N VAL A 80 31.99 39.76 -8.02
CA VAL A 80 31.63 41.18 -7.91
C VAL A 80 32.79 42.01 -8.42
N LEU A 81 32.54 42.81 -9.46
CA LEU A 81 33.54 43.72 -10.00
C LEU A 81 33.64 44.99 -9.17
N VAL A 82 34.85 45.45 -8.86
CA VAL A 82 35.11 46.72 -8.19
C VAL A 82 35.97 47.60 -9.11
N SER A 83 35.36 48.55 -9.83
CA SER A 83 36.05 49.34 -10.88
C SER A 83 35.99 50.85 -10.62
N GLY A 84 37.02 51.58 -11.05
CA GLY A 84 37.07 53.05 -11.02
C GLY A 84 36.27 53.74 -12.13
N TYR A 85 35.89 53.03 -13.20
CA TYR A 85 35.14 53.58 -14.32
C TYR A 85 34.28 52.48 -14.99
N MET A 86 33.08 52.83 -15.43
CA MET A 86 32.21 51.96 -16.22
C MET A 86 31.56 52.74 -17.37
N GLY A 87 31.80 52.30 -18.61
CA GLY A 87 31.07 52.76 -19.80
C GLY A 87 29.88 51.85 -20.14
N GLU A 88 28.96 52.32 -21.02
CA GLU A 88 27.79 51.53 -21.47
C GLU A 88 28.19 50.21 -22.13
N ASP A 89 29.22 50.21 -22.99
CA ASP A 89 29.72 49.01 -23.68
C ASP A 89 30.29 47.96 -22.71
N GLN A 90 30.76 48.38 -21.53
CA GLN A 90 31.32 47.46 -20.53
C GLN A 90 30.22 46.71 -19.77
N ALA A 91 29.02 47.28 -19.61
CA ALA A 91 27.95 46.64 -18.84
C ALA A 91 27.41 45.37 -19.53
N ALA A 92 27.27 45.39 -20.87
CA ALA A 92 26.87 44.22 -21.65
C ALA A 92 27.90 43.09 -21.52
N MET A 93 29.19 43.43 -21.61
CA MET A 93 30.28 42.47 -21.45
C MET A 93 30.30 41.81 -20.05
N LEU A 94 29.96 42.54 -18.98
CA LEU A 94 29.88 41.96 -17.63
C LEU A 94 28.76 40.94 -17.49
N LEU A 95 27.61 41.19 -18.13
CA LEU A 95 26.50 40.23 -18.16
C LEU A 95 26.89 38.95 -18.91
N GLU A 96 27.52 39.07 -20.07
CA GLU A 96 28.01 37.92 -20.83
C GLU A 96 29.09 37.12 -20.08
N ALA A 97 29.97 37.82 -19.36
CA ALA A 97 31.00 37.19 -18.51
C ALA A 97 30.43 36.55 -17.23
N GLY A 98 29.12 36.70 -16.97
CA GLY A 98 28.44 36.14 -15.81
C GLY A 98 28.83 36.83 -14.50
N ILE A 99 29.23 38.10 -14.52
CA ILE A 99 29.53 38.86 -13.30
C ILE A 99 28.22 39.08 -12.53
N ALA A 100 28.24 38.75 -11.23
CA ALA A 100 27.05 38.76 -10.40
C ALA A 100 26.62 40.18 -10.01
N ASP A 101 27.59 41.09 -9.86
CA ASP A 101 27.33 42.49 -9.52
C ASP A 101 28.54 43.37 -9.80
N PHE A 102 28.37 44.70 -9.76
CA PHE A 102 29.48 45.64 -9.87
C PHE A 102 29.36 46.82 -8.90
N VAL A 103 30.51 47.35 -8.50
CA VAL A 103 30.64 48.46 -7.56
C VAL A 103 31.68 49.43 -8.08
N LEU A 104 31.36 50.73 -8.00
CA LEU A 104 32.27 51.80 -8.40
C LEU A 104 33.21 52.16 -7.23
N LYS A 105 34.53 52.21 -7.45
CA LYS A 105 35.57 52.50 -6.43
C LYS A 105 35.32 53.85 -5.71
N TYR A 106 34.71 54.82 -6.38
CA TYR A 106 34.36 56.13 -5.81
C TYR A 106 32.97 56.19 -5.12
N ARG A 107 32.21 55.09 -5.11
CA ARG A 107 30.96 54.93 -4.33
C ARG A 107 30.97 53.62 -3.53
N PRO A 108 31.95 53.44 -2.63
CA PRO A 108 32.14 52.17 -1.93
C PRO A 108 31.02 51.89 -0.91
N ALA A 109 30.14 52.86 -0.62
CA ALA A 109 28.97 52.72 0.27
C ALA A 109 28.01 51.56 -0.12
N ARG A 110 28.09 51.07 -1.37
CA ARG A 110 27.25 49.98 -1.87
C ARG A 110 27.92 48.61 -1.85
N LEU A 111 29.20 48.53 -1.50
CA LEU A 111 30.01 47.30 -1.60
C LEU A 111 29.42 46.12 -0.82
N GLY A 112 29.11 46.31 0.47
CA GLY A 112 28.54 45.25 1.30
C GLY A 112 27.15 44.81 0.85
N ALA A 113 26.35 45.74 0.30
CA ALA A 113 25.03 45.41 -0.25
C ALA A 113 25.14 44.58 -1.54
N ALA A 114 26.09 44.92 -2.42
CA ALA A 114 26.36 44.18 -3.66
C ALA A 114 26.84 42.75 -3.37
N ILE A 115 27.80 42.59 -2.44
CA ILE A 115 28.31 41.27 -2.03
C ILE A 115 27.18 40.40 -1.45
N ARG A 116 26.40 40.93 -0.49
CA ARG A 116 25.28 40.17 0.10
C ARG A 116 24.25 39.75 -0.93
N ARG A 117 23.91 40.63 -1.87
CA ARG A 117 22.98 40.32 -2.96
C ARG A 117 23.54 39.24 -3.89
N ALA A 118 24.80 39.36 -4.30
CA ALA A 118 25.45 38.39 -5.17
C ALA A 118 25.48 37.00 -4.55
N ILE A 119 25.82 36.90 -3.25
CA ILE A 119 25.82 35.64 -2.49
C ILE A 119 24.42 35.07 -2.36
N ALA A 120 23.43 35.88 -1.94
CA ALA A 120 22.06 35.43 -1.78
C ALA A 120 21.47 34.88 -3.08
N ASN A 121 21.76 35.54 -4.21
CA ASN A 121 21.32 35.08 -5.53
C ASN A 121 21.97 33.76 -5.93
N ALA A 122 23.28 33.60 -5.72
CA ALA A 122 23.99 32.36 -6.01
C ALA A 122 23.47 31.20 -5.15
N GLN A 123 23.26 31.43 -3.85
CA GLN A 123 22.71 30.44 -2.93
C GLN A 123 21.27 30.04 -3.29
N ALA A 124 20.42 31.02 -3.64
CA ALA A 124 19.06 30.75 -4.07
C ALA A 124 19.02 29.92 -5.37
N GLN A 125 19.91 30.24 -6.32
CA GLN A 125 20.02 29.49 -7.56
C GLN A 125 20.49 28.05 -7.31
N HIS A 126 21.52 27.86 -6.48
CA HIS A 126 22.02 26.54 -6.11
C HIS A 126 20.94 25.72 -5.40
N ALA A 127 20.25 26.31 -4.42
CA ALA A 127 19.16 25.65 -3.69
C ALA A 127 18.01 25.24 -4.62
N ARG A 128 17.69 26.08 -5.62
CA ARG A 128 16.66 25.76 -6.62
C ARG A 128 17.06 24.55 -7.46
N CYS A 129 18.27 24.53 -8.00
CA CYS A 129 18.75 23.39 -8.79
C CYS A 129 18.75 22.09 -7.96
N GLN A 130 19.20 22.14 -6.71
CA GLN A 130 19.16 20.99 -5.81
C GLN A 130 17.73 20.51 -5.53
N ALA A 131 16.80 21.43 -5.32
CA ALA A 131 15.39 21.11 -5.09
C ALA A 131 14.73 20.49 -6.34
N GLU A 132 15.07 20.98 -7.54
CA GLU A 132 14.57 20.43 -8.81
C GLU A 132 15.07 18.99 -9.03
N ILE A 133 16.36 18.73 -8.78
CA ILE A 133 16.94 17.38 -8.86
C ILE A 133 16.28 16.46 -7.83
N ALA A 134 16.17 16.89 -6.57
CA ALA A 134 15.55 16.09 -5.51
C ALA A 134 14.08 15.79 -5.78
N LEU A 135 13.33 16.76 -6.33
CA LEU A 135 11.94 16.57 -6.71
C LEU A 135 11.82 15.53 -7.84
N HIS A 136 12.67 15.63 -8.87
CA HIS A 136 12.71 14.67 -9.96
C HIS A 136 12.99 13.24 -9.47
N ASP A 137 14.02 13.07 -8.64
CA ASP A 137 14.37 11.78 -8.03
C ASP A 137 13.23 11.21 -7.19
N SER A 138 12.56 12.06 -6.40
CA SER A 138 11.43 11.62 -5.57
C SER A 138 10.23 11.20 -6.41
N ALA A 139 9.93 11.92 -7.49
CA ALA A 139 8.84 11.61 -8.39
C ALA A 139 9.08 10.26 -9.10
N GLN A 140 10.32 9.99 -9.53
CA GLN A 140 10.67 8.72 -10.13
C GLN A 140 10.50 7.55 -9.15
N ARG A 141 10.99 7.68 -7.91
CA ARG A 141 10.82 6.64 -6.87
C ARG A 141 9.34 6.37 -6.56
N LEU A 142 8.52 7.43 -6.51
CA LEU A 142 7.08 7.28 -6.28
C LEU A 142 6.39 6.56 -7.44
N GLN A 143 6.81 6.84 -8.68
CA GLN A 143 6.25 6.17 -9.86
C GLN A 143 6.61 4.68 -9.90
N GLU A 144 7.85 4.33 -9.53
CA GLU A 144 8.29 2.93 -9.40
C GLU A 144 7.50 2.20 -8.31
N ALA A 145 7.40 2.78 -7.12
CA ALA A 145 6.64 2.20 -6.00
C ALA A 145 5.15 2.03 -6.33
N LEU A 146 4.54 2.98 -7.05
CA LEU A 146 3.15 2.87 -7.48
C LEU A 146 2.96 1.69 -8.45
N GLY A 147 3.91 1.48 -9.37
CA GLY A 147 3.89 0.34 -10.29
C GLY A 147 3.95 -1.01 -9.56
N GLU A 148 4.80 -1.12 -8.53
CA GLU A 148 4.89 -2.34 -7.71
C GLU A 148 3.60 -2.63 -6.93
N VAL A 149 2.98 -1.59 -6.36
CA VAL A 149 1.70 -1.71 -5.64
C VAL A 149 0.59 -2.15 -6.61
N GLN A 150 0.53 -1.56 -7.81
CA GLN A 150 -0.45 -1.95 -8.83
C GLN A 150 -0.29 -3.41 -9.25
N ALA A 151 0.94 -3.84 -9.58
CA ALA A 151 1.22 -5.23 -9.96
C ALA A 151 0.87 -6.22 -8.83
N THR A 152 1.13 -5.84 -7.57
CA THR A 152 0.80 -6.67 -6.42
C THR A 152 -0.72 -6.79 -6.22
N ASN A 153 -1.45 -5.69 -6.39
CA ASN A 153 -2.91 -5.70 -6.30
C ASN A 153 -3.54 -6.57 -7.38
N GLU A 154 -3.10 -6.45 -8.64
CA GLU A 154 -3.59 -7.29 -9.73
C GLU A 154 -3.35 -8.78 -9.46
N ARG A 155 -2.16 -9.13 -8.97
CA ARG A 155 -1.84 -10.51 -8.58
C ARG A 155 -2.76 -11.01 -7.45
N LEU A 156 -3.00 -10.18 -6.43
CA LEU A 156 -3.87 -10.54 -5.31
C LEU A 156 -5.32 -10.74 -5.78
N GLU A 157 -5.83 -9.87 -6.65
CA GLU A 157 -7.16 -10.00 -7.24
C GLU A 157 -7.32 -11.31 -8.02
N GLN A 158 -6.31 -11.68 -8.82
CA GLN A 158 -6.28 -12.96 -9.53
C GLN A 158 -6.28 -14.15 -8.58
N GLU A 159 -5.50 -14.09 -7.50
CA GLU A 159 -5.44 -15.16 -6.50
C GLU A 159 -6.77 -15.32 -5.75
N VAL A 160 -7.40 -14.20 -5.35
CA VAL A 160 -8.74 -14.20 -4.72
C VAL A 160 -9.78 -14.78 -5.68
N ALA A 161 -9.77 -14.39 -6.95
CA ALA A 161 -10.69 -14.92 -7.95
C ALA A 161 -10.50 -16.43 -8.16
N ALA A 162 -9.25 -16.89 -8.27
CA ALA A 162 -8.92 -18.31 -8.41
C ALA A 162 -9.37 -19.12 -7.17
N ARG A 163 -9.10 -18.62 -5.96
CA ARG A 163 -9.50 -19.28 -4.72
C ARG A 163 -11.02 -19.35 -4.57
N THR A 164 -11.71 -18.28 -4.94
CA THR A 164 -13.18 -18.21 -4.95
C THR A 164 -13.78 -19.22 -5.92
N ALA A 165 -13.22 -19.33 -7.13
CA ALA A 165 -13.64 -20.32 -8.12
C ALA A 165 -13.39 -21.76 -7.64
N GLN A 166 -12.25 -22.02 -6.99
CA GLN A 166 -11.93 -23.31 -6.41
C GLN A 166 -12.92 -23.71 -5.30
N LEU A 167 -13.22 -22.80 -4.36
CA LEU A 167 -14.18 -23.04 -3.30
C LEU A 167 -15.58 -23.32 -3.86
N ARG A 168 -16.04 -22.52 -4.83
CA ARG A 168 -17.32 -22.76 -5.52
C ARG A 168 -17.37 -24.14 -6.18
N ARG A 169 -16.26 -24.58 -6.80
CA ARG A 169 -16.17 -25.91 -7.41
C ARG A 169 -16.24 -27.03 -6.37
N GLN A 170 -15.56 -26.88 -5.23
CA GLN A 170 -15.64 -27.85 -4.12
C GLN A 170 -17.06 -27.95 -3.56
N THR A 171 -17.72 -26.81 -3.32
CA THR A 171 -19.12 -26.79 -2.87
C THR A 171 -20.04 -27.50 -3.89
N ASN A 172 -19.87 -27.25 -5.18
CA ASN A 172 -20.67 -27.90 -6.22
C ASN A 172 -20.45 -29.42 -6.26
N TYR A 173 -19.23 -29.91 -6.05
CA TYR A 173 -18.98 -31.35 -5.95
C TYR A 173 -19.67 -32.00 -4.75
N LEU A 174 -19.62 -31.35 -3.58
CA LEU A 174 -20.31 -31.86 -2.38
C LEU A 174 -21.83 -31.94 -2.59
N LEU A 175 -22.43 -30.91 -3.21
CA LEU A 175 -23.86 -30.91 -3.54
C LEU A 175 -24.20 -31.99 -4.57
N ALA A 176 -23.37 -32.19 -5.61
CA ALA A 176 -23.58 -33.24 -6.60
C ALA A 176 -23.53 -34.65 -6.00
N LEU A 177 -22.65 -34.89 -5.01
CA LEU A 177 -22.57 -36.19 -4.33
C LEU A 177 -23.86 -36.52 -3.58
N ILE A 178 -24.40 -35.57 -2.79
CA ILE A 178 -25.64 -35.80 -2.03
C ILE A 178 -26.89 -35.84 -2.94
N ASP A 179 -26.86 -35.16 -4.08
CA ASP A 179 -27.95 -35.15 -5.07
C ASP A 179 -28.10 -36.47 -5.84
N ASN A 180 -27.03 -37.27 -5.96
CA ASN A 180 -27.09 -38.57 -6.62
C ASN A 180 -27.59 -39.71 -5.71
N VAL A 181 -27.84 -39.43 -4.42
CA VAL A 181 -28.40 -40.42 -3.50
C VAL A 181 -29.94 -40.40 -3.62
N PRO A 182 -30.60 -41.56 -3.84
CA PRO A 182 -32.05 -41.64 -4.07
C PRO A 182 -32.89 -41.52 -2.79
N PHE A 183 -32.30 -41.01 -1.69
CA PHE A 183 -32.95 -40.83 -0.40
C PHE A 183 -32.82 -39.38 0.04
N ARG A 184 -33.70 -38.92 0.93
CA ARG A 184 -33.67 -37.54 1.39
C ARG A 184 -32.48 -37.35 2.33
N VAL A 185 -31.68 -36.31 2.12
CA VAL A 185 -30.49 -36.01 2.94
C VAL A 185 -30.54 -34.55 3.39
N TRP A 186 -30.21 -34.30 4.66
CA TRP A 186 -30.13 -32.97 5.23
C TRP A 186 -28.92 -32.79 6.15
N LEU A 187 -28.50 -31.54 6.28
CA LEU A 187 -27.55 -31.05 7.27
C LEU A 187 -28.15 -29.82 7.93
N LYS A 188 -28.13 -29.75 9.26
CA LYS A 188 -28.60 -28.61 10.06
C LYS A 188 -27.52 -28.13 11.01
N ASP A 189 -27.59 -26.86 11.39
CA ASP A 189 -26.78 -26.30 12.48
C ASP A 189 -27.35 -26.65 13.88
N THR A 190 -26.71 -26.13 14.93
CA THR A 190 -27.14 -26.34 16.32
C THR A 190 -28.49 -25.67 16.66
N GLU A 191 -28.92 -24.69 15.88
CA GLU A 191 -30.23 -24.03 16.03
C GLU A 191 -31.35 -24.75 15.26
N GLY A 192 -31.01 -25.77 14.46
CA GLY A 192 -31.95 -26.51 13.62
C GLY A 192 -32.20 -25.85 12.26
N ARG A 193 -31.36 -24.89 11.83
CA ARG A 193 -31.45 -24.30 10.49
C ARG A 193 -30.79 -25.22 9.48
N PHE A 194 -31.43 -25.41 8.33
CA PHE A 194 -30.86 -26.21 7.24
C PHE A 194 -29.62 -25.53 6.65
N LEU A 195 -28.47 -26.21 6.71
CA LEU A 195 -27.22 -25.79 6.07
C LEU A 195 -27.09 -26.35 4.65
N ALA A 196 -27.57 -27.57 4.43
CA ALA A 196 -27.64 -28.20 3.11
C ALA A 196 -28.76 -29.23 3.06
N VAL A 197 -29.39 -29.38 1.91
CA VAL A 197 -30.35 -30.44 1.61
C VAL A 197 -30.10 -30.92 0.19
N ASN A 198 -30.34 -32.22 -0.07
CA ASN A 198 -30.32 -32.72 -1.44
C ASN A 198 -31.64 -32.47 -2.17
N ARG A 199 -31.65 -32.65 -3.49
CA ARG A 199 -32.86 -32.51 -4.32
C ARG A 199 -34.03 -33.38 -3.85
N ALA A 200 -33.78 -34.60 -3.36
CA ALA A 200 -34.83 -35.48 -2.88
C ALA A 200 -35.54 -34.91 -1.64
N GLN A 201 -34.80 -34.36 -0.68
CA GLN A 201 -35.37 -33.66 0.48
C GLN A 201 -36.13 -32.41 0.04
N ALA A 202 -35.58 -31.62 -0.89
CA ALA A 202 -36.22 -30.40 -1.35
C ALA A 202 -37.53 -30.65 -2.10
N ALA A 203 -37.54 -31.67 -2.98
CA ALA A 203 -38.72 -32.10 -3.71
C ALA A 203 -39.84 -32.58 -2.78
N ALA A 204 -39.51 -33.23 -1.65
CA ALA A 204 -40.51 -33.65 -0.66
C ALA A 204 -41.25 -32.47 0.01
N HIS A 205 -40.66 -31.27 0.00
CA HIS A 205 -41.30 -30.02 0.45
C HIS A 205 -41.80 -29.15 -0.70
N GLY A 206 -41.70 -29.61 -1.96
CA GLY A 206 -42.09 -28.84 -3.14
C GLY A 206 -41.26 -27.57 -3.37
N ARG A 207 -39.99 -27.55 -2.95
CA ARG A 207 -39.10 -26.37 -3.01
C ARG A 207 -37.75 -26.71 -3.64
N THR A 208 -36.94 -25.69 -3.93
CA THR A 208 -35.54 -25.88 -4.31
C THR A 208 -34.64 -25.98 -3.08
N PRO A 209 -33.46 -26.61 -3.17
CA PRO A 209 -32.49 -26.62 -2.06
C PRO A 209 -32.16 -25.21 -1.56
N GLN A 210 -32.01 -24.24 -2.47
CA GLN A 210 -31.71 -22.85 -2.16
C GLN A 210 -32.82 -22.18 -1.33
N ASP A 211 -34.08 -22.56 -1.54
CA ASP A 211 -35.20 -22.02 -0.78
C ASP A 211 -35.26 -22.57 0.66
N ILE A 212 -34.71 -23.76 0.91
CA ILE A 212 -34.76 -24.42 2.22
C ILE A 212 -33.58 -24.03 3.11
N VAL A 213 -32.39 -23.83 2.53
CA VAL A 213 -31.19 -23.42 3.28
C VAL A 213 -31.46 -22.13 4.07
N GLY A 214 -31.07 -22.13 5.34
CA GLY A 214 -31.29 -21.04 6.31
C GLY A 214 -32.63 -21.08 7.06
N ARG A 215 -33.61 -21.86 6.57
CA ARG A 215 -34.90 -22.06 7.26
C ARG A 215 -34.82 -23.16 8.30
N THR A 216 -35.84 -23.26 9.14
CA THR A 216 -36.00 -24.30 10.18
C THR A 216 -37.15 -25.25 9.81
N ASP A 217 -37.30 -26.36 10.53
CA ASP A 217 -38.44 -27.27 10.31
C ASP A 217 -39.80 -26.56 10.49
N PHE A 218 -39.88 -25.57 11.38
CA PHE A 218 -41.09 -24.77 11.62
C PHE A 218 -41.56 -23.97 10.39
N ASP A 219 -40.66 -23.70 9.44
CA ASP A 219 -40.98 -22.99 8.18
C ASP A 219 -41.45 -23.94 7.06
N LEU A 220 -41.39 -25.26 7.31
CA LEU A 220 -41.60 -26.32 6.30
C LEU A 220 -42.74 -27.28 6.65
N VAL A 221 -42.94 -27.59 7.92
CA VAL A 221 -43.95 -28.55 8.40
C VAL A 221 -44.77 -27.98 9.55
N ASP A 222 -45.79 -28.71 10.01
CA ASP A 222 -46.59 -28.30 11.16
C ASP A 222 -45.76 -28.21 12.44
N ALA A 223 -46.22 -27.40 13.39
CA ALA A 223 -45.46 -27.08 14.59
C ALA A 223 -45.27 -28.27 15.55
N GLU A 224 -46.11 -29.32 15.46
CA GLU A 224 -45.97 -30.52 16.28
C GLU A 224 -44.84 -31.39 15.74
N THR A 225 -44.89 -31.72 14.45
CA THR A 225 -43.83 -32.45 13.74
C THR A 225 -42.47 -31.74 13.85
N ALA A 226 -42.45 -30.41 13.65
CA ALA A 226 -41.22 -29.63 13.78
C ALA A 226 -40.59 -29.71 15.18
N ARG A 227 -41.43 -29.70 16.24
CA ARG A 227 -40.97 -29.85 17.63
C ARG A 227 -40.36 -31.23 17.87
N GLU A 228 -40.98 -32.28 17.35
CA GLU A 228 -40.47 -33.64 17.46
C GLU A 228 -39.11 -33.80 16.78
N TRP A 229 -38.98 -33.30 15.54
CA TRP A 229 -37.73 -33.42 14.78
C TRP A 229 -36.58 -32.64 15.42
N LEU A 230 -36.86 -31.43 15.93
CA LEU A 230 -35.88 -30.62 16.65
C LEU A 230 -35.48 -31.28 17.98
N ALA A 231 -36.42 -31.90 18.70
CA ALA A 231 -36.11 -32.65 19.92
C ALA A 231 -35.17 -33.82 19.62
N ALA A 232 -35.42 -34.57 18.55
CA ALA A 232 -34.53 -35.64 18.08
C ALA A 232 -33.15 -35.11 17.64
N ASP A 233 -33.09 -33.94 16.99
CA ASP A 233 -31.82 -33.27 16.67
C ASP A 233 -31.01 -32.96 17.94
N ARG A 234 -31.67 -32.35 18.94
CA ARG A 234 -31.04 -32.00 20.22
C ARG A 234 -30.57 -33.22 21.00
N GLU A 235 -31.32 -34.30 20.96
CA GLU A 235 -30.95 -35.55 21.64
C GLU A 235 -29.68 -36.15 21.05
N VAL A 236 -29.58 -36.24 19.72
CA VAL A 236 -28.39 -36.76 19.02
C VAL A 236 -27.16 -35.88 19.29
N MET A 237 -27.34 -34.56 19.29
CA MET A 237 -26.26 -33.63 19.64
C MET A 237 -25.81 -33.79 21.09
N ARG A 238 -26.75 -33.89 22.04
CA ARG A 238 -26.46 -34.07 23.48
C ARG A 238 -25.75 -35.39 23.75
N ASN A 239 -26.22 -36.47 23.14
CA ASN A 239 -25.69 -37.83 23.35
C ASN A 239 -24.41 -38.09 22.55
N ARG A 240 -24.09 -37.22 21.57
CA ARG A 240 -22.90 -37.30 20.69
C ARG A 240 -22.79 -38.65 19.98
N ARG A 241 -23.93 -39.30 19.69
CA ARG A 241 -24.02 -40.61 19.04
C ARG A 241 -25.15 -40.62 18.02
N PRO A 242 -25.02 -41.38 16.92
CA PRO A 242 -26.09 -41.52 15.95
C PRO A 242 -27.34 -42.18 16.54
N ALA A 243 -28.51 -41.81 16.01
CA ALA A 243 -29.80 -42.44 16.27
C ALA A 243 -30.42 -42.94 14.95
N LYS A 244 -31.10 -44.09 15.02
CA LYS A 244 -31.89 -44.67 13.94
C LYS A 244 -33.33 -44.83 14.41
N HIS A 245 -34.29 -44.40 13.61
CA HIS A 245 -35.72 -44.60 13.89
C HIS A 245 -36.43 -45.11 12.65
N ASP A 246 -37.23 -46.16 12.82
CA ASP A 246 -38.20 -46.62 11.83
C ASP A 246 -39.52 -45.93 12.13
N ILE A 247 -39.96 -45.04 11.24
CA ILE A 247 -41.20 -44.27 11.41
C ILE A 247 -42.22 -44.78 10.39
N ALA A 248 -43.40 -45.17 10.88
CA ALA A 248 -44.55 -45.46 10.02
C ALA A 248 -45.14 -44.15 9.50
N LEU A 249 -45.15 -43.96 8.18
CA LEU A 249 -45.91 -42.90 7.53
C LEU A 249 -47.38 -43.32 7.44
N ASN A 250 -48.24 -42.64 8.19
CA ASN A 250 -49.69 -42.74 8.03
C ASN A 250 -50.18 -41.70 7.01
N GLY A 251 -50.06 -42.02 5.72
CA GLY A 251 -50.76 -41.30 4.66
C GLY A 251 -52.13 -41.93 4.39
N ALA A 252 -53.11 -41.11 3.97
CA ALA A 252 -54.52 -41.51 3.79
C ALA A 252 -54.79 -42.70 2.83
N ASP A 253 -53.80 -43.18 2.07
CA ASP A 253 -53.98 -44.27 1.09
C ASP A 253 -52.84 -45.30 1.02
N ARG A 254 -51.82 -45.24 1.89
CA ARG A 254 -50.76 -46.27 1.95
C ARG A 254 -49.96 -46.20 3.25
N MET A 255 -49.73 -47.35 3.89
CA MET A 255 -48.81 -47.48 5.02
C MET A 255 -47.39 -47.65 4.46
N GLY A 256 -46.54 -46.63 4.64
CA GLY A 256 -45.15 -46.63 4.21
C GLY A 256 -44.19 -46.65 5.40
N TRP A 257 -43.04 -47.31 5.26
CA TRP A 257 -41.99 -47.31 6.28
C TRP A 257 -40.87 -46.36 5.87
N VAL A 258 -40.45 -45.47 6.77
CA VAL A 258 -39.28 -44.62 6.56
C VAL A 258 -38.18 -45.03 7.53
N GLU A 259 -37.07 -45.52 6.99
CA GLU A 259 -35.83 -45.63 7.75
C GLU A 259 -35.22 -44.23 7.86
N SER A 260 -35.03 -43.75 9.07
CA SER A 260 -34.35 -42.48 9.33
C SER A 260 -33.05 -42.70 10.11
N TYR A 261 -31.99 -42.03 9.68
CA TYR A 261 -30.69 -41.99 10.35
C TYR A 261 -30.31 -40.54 10.64
N LYS A 262 -29.80 -40.29 11.85
CA LYS A 262 -29.36 -38.96 12.28
C LYS A 262 -28.09 -39.07 13.10
N ALA A 263 -27.10 -38.21 12.83
CA ALA A 263 -25.81 -38.20 13.51
C ALA A 263 -25.34 -36.77 13.82
N PRO A 264 -24.56 -36.57 14.89
CA PRO A 264 -23.97 -35.28 15.18
C PRO A 264 -22.77 -35.01 14.25
N VAL A 265 -22.62 -33.76 13.82
CA VAL A 265 -21.45 -33.30 13.06
C VAL A 265 -20.51 -32.58 14.02
N PHE A 266 -19.20 -32.80 13.88
CA PHE A 266 -18.19 -32.21 14.75
C PHE A 266 -17.21 -31.31 13.97
N ASP A 267 -16.71 -30.26 14.63
CA ASP A 267 -15.56 -29.50 14.15
C ASP A 267 -14.23 -30.23 14.44
N ALA A 268 -13.11 -29.66 14.00
CA ALA A 268 -11.77 -30.20 14.24
C ALA A 268 -11.36 -30.24 15.73
N ALA A 269 -12.01 -29.45 16.58
CA ALA A 269 -11.79 -29.42 18.03
C ALA A 269 -12.72 -30.38 18.79
N GLY A 270 -13.65 -31.06 18.09
CA GLY A 270 -14.62 -31.98 18.68
C GLY A 270 -15.88 -31.30 19.25
N ASN A 271 -16.16 -30.04 18.92
CA ASN A 271 -17.43 -29.40 19.27
C ASN A 271 -18.52 -29.82 18.28
N VAL A 272 -19.76 -29.90 18.75
CA VAL A 272 -20.91 -30.24 17.90
C VAL A 272 -21.27 -29.03 17.03
N LEU A 273 -21.27 -29.20 15.71
CA LEU A 273 -21.66 -28.19 14.72
C LEU A 273 -23.14 -28.28 14.32
N GLY A 274 -23.79 -29.41 14.59
CA GLY A 274 -25.18 -29.64 14.21
C GLY A 274 -25.47 -31.11 13.95
N THR A 275 -26.45 -31.38 13.08
CA THR A 275 -26.88 -32.75 12.74
C THR A 275 -26.90 -33.00 11.24
N ILE A 276 -26.50 -34.20 10.84
CA ILE A 276 -26.66 -34.72 9.49
C ILE A 276 -27.57 -35.93 9.54
N GLY A 277 -28.39 -36.14 8.52
CA GLY A 277 -29.22 -37.32 8.45
C GLY A 277 -29.72 -37.65 7.06
N TYR A 278 -30.26 -38.85 6.94
CA TYR A 278 -31.00 -39.28 5.76
C TYR A 278 -32.31 -39.95 6.14
N ALA A 279 -33.28 -39.90 5.23
CA ALA A 279 -34.56 -40.59 5.33
C ALA A 279 -34.82 -41.34 4.03
N ARG A 280 -34.95 -42.66 4.15
CA ARG A 280 -35.21 -43.60 3.06
C ARG A 280 -36.62 -44.13 3.18
N ASP A 281 -37.41 -43.95 2.13
CA ASP A 281 -38.69 -44.64 1.99
C ASP A 281 -38.44 -46.11 1.63
N MET A 282 -39.04 -47.04 2.36
CA MET A 282 -38.93 -48.48 2.16
C MET A 282 -40.23 -49.13 1.65
N THR A 283 -41.23 -48.33 1.24
CA THR A 283 -42.57 -48.84 0.88
C THR A 283 -42.55 -49.94 -0.20
N ASP A 284 -41.58 -49.93 -1.12
CA ASP A 284 -41.47 -50.94 -2.19
C ASP A 284 -40.54 -52.12 -1.85
N LEU A 285 -39.70 -52.05 -0.82
CA LEU A 285 -38.76 -53.13 -0.47
C LEU A 285 -39.44 -54.27 0.29
N GLU A 286 -40.38 -53.99 1.19
CA GLU A 286 -41.10 -55.03 1.96
C GLU A 286 -42.09 -55.84 1.10
N ALA A 287 -42.49 -55.35 -0.08
CA ALA A 287 -43.37 -56.09 -0.99
C ALA A 287 -42.71 -57.34 -1.62
N THR A 288 -41.39 -57.50 -1.47
CA THR A 288 -40.61 -58.57 -2.13
C THR A 288 -39.97 -59.58 -1.16
N ASP A 289 -40.10 -59.40 0.16
CA ASP A 289 -39.46 -60.26 1.16
C ASP A 289 -40.44 -60.73 2.25
N PRO A 290 -41.04 -61.94 2.13
CA PRO A 290 -42.03 -62.45 3.11
C PRO A 290 -41.39 -62.94 4.43
N VAL A 291 -40.09 -62.72 4.66
CA VAL A 291 -39.37 -63.28 5.82
C VAL A 291 -39.45 -62.35 7.05
N GLY A 292 -39.82 -61.07 6.89
CA GLY A 292 -39.84 -60.08 7.97
C GLY A 292 -40.98 -60.20 8.99
N GLU A 293 -42.02 -60.99 8.69
CA GLU A 293 -43.25 -61.04 9.50
C GLU A 293 -43.09 -61.73 10.87
N ARG A 294 -41.94 -62.41 11.12
CA ARG A 294 -41.69 -63.14 12.37
C ARG A 294 -40.91 -62.38 13.46
N ALA A 295 -40.49 -61.13 13.23
CA ALA A 295 -39.65 -60.39 14.19
C ALA A 295 -40.33 -59.18 14.85
N ARG A 296 -41.62 -58.90 14.61
CA ARG A 296 -42.33 -57.74 15.16
C ARG A 296 -43.53 -58.15 16.03
N ASP A 297 -43.26 -58.60 17.27
CA ASP A 297 -44.26 -58.62 18.36
C ASP A 297 -43.98 -57.44 19.31
N PRO A 298 -44.91 -56.48 19.50
CA PRO A 298 -44.70 -55.29 20.31
C PRO A 298 -44.72 -55.53 21.84
N ARG A 299 -44.64 -56.76 22.34
CA ARG A 299 -44.72 -57.06 23.79
C ARG A 299 -43.61 -57.93 24.37
N ARG A 300 -42.34 -57.65 24.07
CA ARG A 300 -41.23 -58.20 24.88
C ARG A 300 -40.41 -57.11 25.58
N PRO A 301 -40.29 -57.15 26.92
CA PRO A 301 -39.36 -56.29 27.63
C PRO A 301 -37.93 -56.73 27.30
N GLN A 302 -37.09 -55.76 26.97
CA GLN A 302 -35.65 -55.96 26.78
C GLN A 302 -35.04 -56.52 28.07
N ARG A 303 -34.31 -57.63 27.97
CA ARG A 303 -33.37 -58.09 28.99
C ARG A 303 -31.96 -57.91 28.48
#